data_AF-A0A3D2XX84-F1
#
_entry.id   AF-A0A3D2XX84-F1
#
_cell.length_a   1.000
_cell.length_b   1.000
_cell.length_c   1.000
_cell.angle_alpha   90.00
_cell.angle_beta   90.00
_cell.angle_gamma   90.00
#
_symmetry.space_group_name_H-M   'P 1'
#
loop_
_entity.id
_entity.type
_entity.pdbx_description
1 polymer ?
#
loop_
_entity_poly.entity_id
_entity_poly.type
_entity_poly.pdbx_seq_one_letter_code
_entity_poly.pdbx_strand_id
1 'polypeptide(L)'
;MDPLLLIFVSCMALGMLTGTLAGMLGIGGGLIIVPVLSALLTGIAGISHELAMPMAIATSLFTIIVTGFFSAKAHYSLGNIVPRVIVLSGTGIAVGAIAGAQLASMLPADILTKVFAGLVILIAAQMVFGKRTASNKTYTPAILVTVGAIVGTISALMGIGGGALLVPALVWFQVPIRQAIGCAAVSGLVIALFGTGSFIHAG
;
A
#
# COMPACT_ATOMS: atom_id res chain seq x y z
N MET A 1 25.22 19.88 8.21
CA MET A 1 24.06 20.18 7.34
C MET A 1 22.91 20.49 8.27
N ASP A 2 22.16 21.56 8.01
CA ASP A 2 20.98 21.86 8.83
C ASP A 2 20.02 20.66 8.81
N PRO A 3 19.54 20.16 9.96
CA PRO A 3 18.68 18.98 10.04
C PRO A 3 17.47 19.06 9.10
N LEU A 4 16.92 20.26 8.94
CA LEU A 4 15.82 20.57 8.02
C LEU A 4 16.19 20.36 6.55
N LEU A 5 17.40 20.76 6.14
CA LEU A 5 17.87 20.59 4.76
C LEU A 5 18.06 19.11 4.45
N LEU A 6 18.57 18.32 5.41
CA LEU A 6 18.72 16.87 5.25
C LEU A 6 17.36 16.17 5.11
N ILE A 7 16.38 16.52 5.95
CA ILE A 7 15.01 16.01 5.84
C ILE A 7 14.42 16.36 4.47
N PHE A 8 14.49 17.63 4.07
CA PHE A 8 13.92 18.09 2.79
C PHE A 8 14.51 17.35 1.59
N VAL A 9 15.84 17.24 1.51
CA VAL A 9 16.53 16.53 0.42
C VAL A 9 16.19 15.04 0.43
N SER A 10 16.13 14.41 1.62
CA SER A 10 15.77 12.99 1.74
C SER A 10 14.33 12.71 1.29
N CYS A 11 13.37 13.57 1.64
CA CYS A 11 11.98 13.47 1.21
C CYS A 11 11.83 13.67 -0.31
N MET A 12 12.57 14.62 -0.90
CA MET A 12 12.58 14.78 -2.36
C MET A 12 13.13 13.54 -3.08
N ALA A 13 14.25 12.99 -2.61
CA ALA A 13 14.84 11.78 -3.17
C ALA A 13 13.89 10.57 -3.04
N LEU A 14 13.27 10.40 -1.86
CA LEU A 14 12.23 9.41 -1.60
C LEU A 14 11.05 9.56 -2.55
N GLY A 15 10.52 10.77 -2.72
CA GLY A 15 9.38 11.04 -3.60
C GLY A 15 9.67 10.68 -5.06
N MET A 16 10.86 11.03 -5.55
CA MET A 16 11.27 10.67 -6.92
C MET A 16 11.41 9.14 -7.09
N LEU A 17 12.09 8.47 -6.15
CA LEU A 17 12.28 7.02 -6.22
C LEU A 17 10.95 6.26 -6.08
N THR A 18 10.14 6.62 -5.10
CA THR A 18 8.90 5.91 -4.81
C THR A 18 7.81 6.23 -5.82
N GLY A 19 7.76 7.46 -6.36
CA GLY A 19 6.86 7.84 -7.43
C GLY A 19 7.14 7.09 -8.73
N THR A 20 8.41 6.96 -9.12
CA THR A 20 8.80 6.18 -10.30
C THR A 20 8.46 4.69 -10.13
N LEU A 21 8.80 4.10 -8.98
CA LEU A 21 8.46 2.71 -8.67
C LEU A 21 6.95 2.48 -8.57
N ALA A 22 6.18 3.41 -8.01
CA ALA A 22 4.72 3.34 -7.95
C ALA A 22 4.09 3.42 -9.35
N GLY A 23 4.65 4.23 -10.26
CA GLY A 23 4.22 4.30 -11.65
C GLY A 23 4.51 3.02 -12.44
N MET A 24 5.66 2.37 -12.20
CA MET A 24 6.05 1.15 -12.91
C MET A 24 5.39 -0.12 -12.37
N LEU A 25 5.26 -0.22 -11.03
CA LEU A 25 4.89 -1.47 -10.34
C LEU A 25 3.50 -1.41 -9.69
N GLY A 26 2.86 -0.24 -9.62
CA GLY A 26 1.53 -0.08 -9.01
C GLY A 26 1.49 -0.33 -7.49
N ILE A 27 2.65 -0.36 -6.82
CA ILE A 27 2.77 -0.68 -5.37
C ILE A 27 2.49 0.51 -4.44
N GLY A 28 2.24 1.70 -4.99
CA GLY A 28 1.97 2.94 -4.23
C GLY A 28 3.12 3.48 -3.36
N GLY A 29 4.28 2.82 -3.31
CA GLY A 29 5.49 3.34 -2.65
C GLY A 29 5.55 3.15 -1.13
N GLY A 30 4.44 2.80 -0.47
CA GLY A 30 4.38 2.70 1.00
C GLY A 30 5.32 1.68 1.63
N LEU A 31 5.66 0.61 0.90
CA LEU A 31 6.67 -0.38 1.34
C LEU A 31 8.07 0.23 1.52
N ILE A 32 8.35 1.35 0.85
CA ILE A 32 9.60 2.12 0.96
C ILE A 32 9.39 3.36 1.86
N ILE A 33 8.28 4.09 1.68
CA ILE A 33 8.02 5.34 2.43
C ILE A 33 7.95 5.07 3.93
N VAL A 34 7.16 4.08 4.38
CA VAL A 34 6.93 3.83 5.81
C VAL A 34 8.22 3.57 6.60
N PRO A 35 9.10 2.62 6.24
CA PRO A 35 10.31 2.36 7.02
C PRO A 35 11.30 3.53 6.97
N VAL A 36 11.41 4.21 5.83
CA VAL A 36 12.34 5.33 5.71
C VAL A 36 11.84 6.55 6.49
N LEU A 37 10.54 6.87 6.42
CA LEU A 37 9.98 7.95 7.23
C LEU A 37 10.10 7.64 8.72
N SER A 38 9.76 6.43 9.15
CA SER A 38 9.88 6.01 10.56
C SER A 38 11.31 6.21 11.09
N ALA A 39 12.32 5.83 10.31
CA ALA A 39 13.73 6.03 10.65
C ALA A 39 14.14 7.52 10.66
N LEU A 40 13.63 8.34 9.73
CA LEU A 40 13.90 9.78 9.70
C LEU A 40 13.26 10.49 10.90
N LEU A 41 12.01 10.15 11.24
CA LEU A 41 11.27 10.75 12.36
C LEU A 41 11.92 10.43 13.72
N THR A 42 12.32 9.17 13.93
CA THR A 42 13.01 8.76 15.18
C THR A 42 14.44 9.28 15.24
N GLY A 43 15.19 9.21 14.14
CA GLY A 43 16.62 9.52 14.14
C GLY A 43 16.96 11.02 14.11
N ILE A 44 16.19 11.82 13.38
CA ILE A 44 16.53 13.25 13.13
C ILE A 44 15.57 14.18 13.86
N ALA A 45 14.26 13.88 13.84
CA ALA A 45 13.26 14.75 14.45
C ALA A 45 13.08 14.51 15.96
N GLY A 46 13.70 13.47 16.53
CA GLY A 46 13.62 13.14 17.95
C GLY A 46 12.21 12.76 18.42
N ILE A 47 11.34 12.34 17.49
CA ILE A 47 9.96 11.94 17.79
C ILE A 47 10.01 10.56 18.47
N SER A 48 9.19 10.37 19.50
CA SER A 48 9.08 9.09 20.19
C SER A 48 8.68 7.97 19.22
N HIS A 49 9.20 6.76 19.47
CA HIS A 49 8.89 5.60 18.62
C HIS A 49 7.38 5.31 18.56
N GLU A 50 6.66 5.62 19.64
CA GLU A 50 5.20 5.49 19.75
C GLU A 50 4.42 6.31 18.71
N LEU A 51 4.92 7.50 18.36
CA LEU A 51 4.27 8.38 17.39
C LEU A 51 4.84 8.21 15.98
N ALA A 52 6.12 7.83 15.86
CA ALA A 52 6.81 7.75 14.58
C ALA A 52 6.16 6.77 13.61
N MET A 53 5.76 5.58 14.08
CA MET A 53 5.19 4.55 13.20
C MET A 53 3.78 4.91 12.68
N PRO A 54 2.81 5.32 13.52
CA PRO A 54 1.51 5.79 13.03
C PRO A 54 1.62 7.00 12.10
N MET A 55 2.50 7.98 12.42
CA MET A 55 2.74 9.14 11.56
C MET A 55 3.30 8.74 10.19
N ALA A 56 4.23 7.79 10.14
CA ALA A 56 4.80 7.29 8.90
C ALA A 56 3.74 6.61 8.02
N ILE A 57 2.85 5.84 8.62
CA ILE A 57 1.75 5.14 7.94
C ILE A 57 0.73 6.14 7.38
N ALA A 58 0.28 7.09 8.20
CA ALA A 58 -0.64 8.13 7.78
C ALA A 58 -0.06 8.98 6.63
N THR A 59 1.19 9.40 6.76
CA THR A 59 1.89 10.19 5.72
C THR A 59 2.08 9.37 4.44
N SER A 60 2.36 8.08 4.55
CA SER A 60 2.45 7.16 3.41
C SER A 60 1.12 7.03 2.68
N LEU A 61 0.01 6.79 3.41
CA LEU A 61 -1.33 6.72 2.82
C LEU A 61 -1.69 8.01 2.09
N PHE A 62 -1.42 9.16 2.69
CA PHE A 62 -1.64 10.44 2.02
C PHE A 62 -0.81 10.57 0.75
N THR A 63 0.46 10.17 0.78
CA THR A 63 1.35 10.19 -0.40
C THR A 63 0.85 9.24 -1.50
N ILE A 64 0.29 8.08 -1.14
CA ILE A 64 -0.30 7.11 -2.07
C ILE A 64 -1.49 7.69 -2.83
N ILE A 65 -2.22 8.65 -2.28
CA ILE A 65 -3.31 9.33 -3.02
C ILE A 65 -2.75 9.97 -4.30
N VAL A 66 -1.63 10.68 -4.19
CA VAL A 66 -1.00 11.37 -5.32
C VAL A 66 -0.31 10.37 -6.25
N THR A 67 0.54 9.49 -5.72
CA THR A 67 1.30 8.53 -6.56
C THR A 67 0.37 7.51 -7.23
N GLY A 68 -0.63 7.03 -6.49
CA GLY A 68 -1.66 6.11 -6.95
C GLY A 68 -2.54 6.74 -8.02
N PHE A 69 -2.91 8.01 -7.91
CA PHE A 69 -3.67 8.72 -8.95
C PHE A 69 -2.91 8.78 -10.28
N PHE A 70 -1.65 9.20 -10.26
CA PHE A 70 -0.84 9.27 -11.48
C PHE A 70 -0.55 7.88 -12.07
N SER A 71 -0.27 6.88 -11.21
CA SER A 71 -0.09 5.48 -11.63
C SER A 71 -1.37 4.90 -12.26
N ALA A 72 -2.52 5.08 -11.60
CA ALA A 72 -3.83 4.67 -12.11
C ALA A 72 -4.15 5.32 -13.46
N LYS A 73 -3.90 6.63 -13.61
CA LYS A 73 -4.09 7.36 -14.86
C LYS A 73 -3.21 6.81 -15.99
N ALA A 74 -1.94 6.53 -15.71
CA ALA A 74 -1.04 5.93 -16.69
C ALA A 74 -1.53 4.53 -17.12
N HIS A 75 -1.90 3.66 -16.18
CA HIS A 75 -2.45 2.35 -16.49
C HIS A 75 -3.80 2.39 -17.21
N TYR A 76 -4.63 3.40 -16.93
CA TYR A 76 -5.87 3.66 -17.66
C TYR A 76 -5.60 3.98 -19.13
N SER A 77 -4.67 4.90 -19.42
CA SER A 77 -4.28 5.23 -20.80
C SER A 77 -3.69 4.05 -21.58
N LEU A 78 -3.13 3.07 -20.87
CA LEU A 78 -2.56 1.86 -21.46
C LEU A 78 -3.57 0.70 -21.61
N GLY A 79 -4.84 0.89 -21.23
CA GLY A 79 -5.86 -0.16 -21.32
C GLY A 79 -5.64 -1.33 -20.35
N ASN A 80 -4.87 -1.13 -19.28
CA ASN A 80 -4.52 -2.17 -18.30
C ASN A 80 -5.54 -2.28 -17.16
N ILE A 81 -6.69 -1.63 -17.27
CA ILE A 81 -7.70 -1.60 -16.21
C ILE A 81 -8.86 -2.53 -16.57
N VAL A 82 -9.18 -3.44 -15.64
CA VAL A 82 -10.33 -4.34 -15.74
C VAL A 82 -11.41 -3.83 -14.78
N PRO A 83 -12.47 -3.17 -15.27
CA PRO A 83 -13.48 -2.53 -14.42
C PRO A 83 -14.13 -3.50 -13.44
N ARG A 84 -14.40 -4.73 -13.89
CA ARG A 84 -15.00 -5.78 -13.04
C ARG A 84 -14.13 -6.10 -11.82
N VAL A 85 -12.82 -6.22 -12.00
CA VAL A 85 -11.89 -6.49 -10.90
C VAL A 85 -11.90 -5.30 -9.95
N ILE A 86 -11.77 -4.08 -10.46
CA ILE A 86 -11.71 -2.86 -9.65
C ILE A 86 -12.98 -2.66 -8.82
N VAL A 87 -14.17 -2.83 -9.39
CA VAL A 87 -15.42 -2.61 -8.64
C VAL A 87 -15.57 -3.65 -7.52
N LEU A 88 -15.25 -4.91 -7.81
CA LEU A 88 -15.40 -6.00 -6.84
C LEU A 88 -14.30 -5.97 -5.76
N SER A 89 -13.03 -5.82 -6.15
CA SER A 89 -11.95 -5.69 -5.17
C SER A 89 -12.02 -4.35 -4.45
N GLY A 90 -12.34 -3.26 -5.16
CA GLY A 90 -12.42 -1.91 -4.62
C GLY A 90 -13.48 -1.73 -3.55
N THR A 91 -14.66 -2.36 -3.68
CA THR A 91 -15.69 -2.32 -2.64
C THR A 91 -15.23 -3.03 -1.35
N GLY A 92 -14.67 -4.23 -1.47
CA GLY A 92 -14.06 -4.92 -0.33
C GLY A 92 -12.93 -4.11 0.28
N ILE A 93 -12.05 -3.56 -0.56
CA ILE A 93 -10.92 -2.73 -0.16
C ILE A 93 -11.36 -1.49 0.60
N ALA A 94 -12.40 -0.79 0.18
CA ALA A 94 -12.86 0.41 0.87
C ALA A 94 -13.27 0.09 2.31
N VAL A 95 -14.06 -0.97 2.50
CA VAL A 95 -14.48 -1.44 3.82
C VAL A 95 -13.28 -1.91 4.65
N GLY A 96 -12.40 -2.71 4.05
CA GLY A 96 -11.19 -3.20 4.70
C GLY A 96 -10.24 -2.07 5.11
N ALA A 97 -10.06 -1.06 4.25
CA ALA A 97 -9.17 0.07 4.51
C ALA A 97 -9.64 0.92 5.67
N ILE A 98 -10.96 1.15 5.79
CA ILE A 98 -11.53 1.83 6.96
C ILE A 98 -11.22 1.03 8.23
N ALA A 99 -11.50 -0.27 8.23
CA ALA A 99 -11.25 -1.15 9.37
C ALA A 99 -9.75 -1.23 9.73
N GLY A 100 -8.87 -1.33 8.73
CA GLY A 100 -7.43 -1.40 8.91
C GLY A 100 -6.84 -0.11 9.49
N ALA A 101 -7.32 1.04 9.05
CA ALA A 101 -6.91 2.33 9.60
C ALA A 101 -7.38 2.52 11.06
N GLN A 102 -8.62 2.14 11.39
CA GLN A 102 -9.11 2.16 12.78
C GLN A 102 -8.33 1.19 13.68
N LEU A 103 -7.97 0.00 13.16
CA LEU A 103 -7.12 -0.93 13.89
C LEU A 103 -5.72 -0.35 14.12
N ALA A 104 -5.16 0.36 13.13
CA ALA A 104 -3.83 0.96 13.26
C ALA A 104 -3.80 2.05 14.34
N SER A 105 -4.85 2.87 14.48
CA SER A 105 -4.93 3.91 15.51
C SER A 105 -5.10 3.36 16.93
N MET A 106 -5.62 2.14 17.06
CA MET A 106 -5.82 1.48 18.37
C MET A 106 -4.61 0.63 18.80
N LEU A 107 -3.68 0.33 17.90
CA LEU A 107 -2.55 -0.55 18.17
C LEU A 107 -1.30 0.21 18.62
N PRO A 108 -0.55 -0.32 19.60
CA PRO A 108 0.77 0.20 19.96
C PRO A 108 1.74 0.15 18.78
N ALA A 109 2.61 1.16 18.67
CA ALA A 109 3.61 1.26 17.61
C ALA A 109 4.50 0.02 17.49
N ASP A 110 4.87 -0.61 18.62
CA ASP A 110 5.68 -1.83 18.62
C ASP A 110 5.01 -3.00 17.90
N ILE A 111 3.69 -3.14 18.06
CA ILE A 111 2.92 -4.17 17.37
C ILE A 111 2.87 -3.84 15.89
N LEU A 112 2.62 -2.59 15.55
CA LEU A 112 2.56 -2.11 14.17
C LEU A 112 3.88 -2.34 13.42
N THR A 113 5.01 -2.02 14.06
CA THR A 113 6.37 -2.27 13.56
C THR A 113 6.63 -3.76 13.35
N LYS A 114 6.25 -4.63 14.30
CA LYS A 114 6.43 -6.09 14.17
C LYS A 114 5.57 -6.68 13.06
N VAL A 115 4.31 -6.26 12.95
CA VAL A 115 3.41 -6.71 11.87
C VAL A 115 3.93 -6.24 10.52
N PHE A 116 4.40 -4.99 10.42
CA PHE A 116 5.01 -4.46 9.20
C PHE A 116 6.25 -5.25 8.80
N ALA A 117 7.17 -5.46 9.73
CA ALA A 117 8.38 -6.25 9.49
C ALA A 117 8.05 -7.68 9.04
N GLY A 118 7.11 -8.34 9.71
CA GLY A 118 6.64 -9.68 9.35
C GLY A 118 6.04 -9.72 7.94
N LEU A 119 5.22 -8.73 7.58
CA LEU A 119 4.62 -8.63 6.25
C LEU A 119 5.68 -8.42 5.16
N VAL A 120 6.65 -7.53 5.38
CA VAL A 120 7.73 -7.26 4.42
C VAL A 120 8.59 -8.51 4.21
N ILE A 121 8.92 -9.22 5.29
CA ILE A 121 9.66 -10.50 5.20
C ILE A 121 8.84 -11.54 4.42
N LEU A 122 7.53 -11.62 4.67
CA LEU A 122 6.66 -12.55 3.95
C LEU A 122 6.60 -12.22 2.46
N ILE A 123 6.45 -10.95 2.09
CA ILE A 123 6.45 -10.50 0.69
C ILE A 123 7.81 -10.82 0.05
N ALA A 124 8.91 -10.52 0.73
CA ALA A 124 10.25 -10.83 0.22
C ALA A 124 10.45 -12.34 0.02
N ALA A 125 10.05 -13.16 1.00
CA ALA A 125 10.09 -14.62 0.90
C ALA A 125 9.21 -15.13 -0.24
N GLN A 126 8.01 -14.56 -0.44
CA GLN A 126 7.14 -14.89 -1.57
C GLN A 126 7.79 -14.53 -2.90
N MET A 127 8.53 -13.42 -3.00
CA MET A 127 9.25 -13.05 -4.23
C MET A 127 10.43 -13.98 -4.52
N VAL A 128 11.13 -14.47 -3.49
CA VAL A 128 12.29 -15.37 -3.64
C VAL A 128 11.87 -16.83 -3.89
N PHE A 129 10.93 -17.33 -3.09
CA PHE A 129 10.56 -18.76 -3.06
C PHE A 129 9.22 -19.05 -3.73
N GLY A 130 8.45 -18.02 -4.11
CA GLY A 130 7.14 -18.17 -4.70
C GLY A 130 7.21 -18.88 -6.05
N LYS A 131 6.75 -20.12 -6.08
CA LYS A 131 6.51 -20.83 -7.34
C LYS A 131 5.39 -20.11 -8.09
N ARG A 132 5.60 -19.81 -9.38
CA ARG A 132 4.55 -19.33 -10.29
C ARG A 132 3.60 -20.48 -10.65
N THR A 133 3.00 -21.14 -9.66
CA THR A 133 1.94 -22.11 -9.90
C THR A 133 0.65 -21.32 -10.11
N ALA A 134 0.39 -20.97 -11.35
CA ALA A 134 -0.88 -20.35 -11.74
C ALA A 134 -2.02 -21.32 -11.37
N SER A 135 -2.99 -20.87 -10.58
CA SER A 135 -4.13 -21.72 -10.23
C SER A 135 -4.98 -22.00 -11.47
N ASN A 136 -5.54 -23.20 -11.58
CA ASN A 136 -6.57 -23.51 -12.60
C ASN A 136 -7.95 -22.91 -12.25
N LYS A 137 -8.04 -22.07 -11.20
CA LYS A 137 -9.29 -21.51 -10.69
C LYS A 137 -9.49 -20.07 -11.15
N THR A 138 -10.58 -19.83 -11.88
CA THR A 138 -11.10 -18.50 -12.19
C THR A 138 -11.60 -17.82 -10.91
N TYR A 139 -11.36 -16.52 -10.77
CA TYR A 139 -11.88 -15.75 -9.63
C TYR A 139 -13.42 -15.65 -9.69
N THR A 140 -14.07 -15.74 -8.53
CA THR A 140 -15.50 -15.42 -8.39
C THR A 140 -15.67 -14.03 -7.79
N PRO A 141 -16.84 -13.38 -7.97
CA PRO A 141 -17.08 -12.05 -7.40
C PRO A 141 -16.90 -12.00 -5.88
N ALA A 142 -17.39 -13.02 -5.17
CA ALA A 142 -17.24 -13.13 -3.73
C ALA A 142 -15.75 -13.19 -3.32
N ILE A 143 -14.93 -13.97 -4.04
CA ILE A 143 -13.50 -14.07 -3.75
C ILE A 143 -12.81 -12.72 -3.95
N LEU A 144 -13.14 -11.96 -5.00
CA LEU A 144 -12.54 -10.65 -5.23
C LEU A 144 -12.90 -9.64 -4.12
N VAL A 145 -14.14 -9.64 -3.64
CA VAL A 145 -14.55 -8.79 -2.52
C VAL A 145 -13.83 -9.19 -1.24
N THR A 146 -13.76 -10.49 -0.92
CA THR A 146 -13.09 -10.97 0.30
C THR A 146 -11.59 -10.71 0.26
N VAL A 147 -10.92 -11.01 -0.85
CA VAL A 147 -9.49 -10.71 -1.04
C VAL A 147 -9.28 -9.20 -0.97
N GLY A 148 -10.15 -8.42 -1.59
CA GLY A 148 -10.13 -6.97 -1.51
C GLY A 148 -10.22 -6.48 -0.07
N ALA A 149 -11.16 -7.00 0.74
CA ALA A 149 -11.28 -6.64 2.14
C ALA A 149 -10.02 -6.96 2.94
N ILE A 150 -9.49 -8.18 2.81
CA ILE A 150 -8.25 -8.60 3.50
C ILE A 150 -7.08 -7.70 3.10
N VAL A 151 -6.91 -7.48 1.79
CA VAL A 151 -5.85 -6.61 1.27
C VAL A 151 -6.04 -5.19 1.77
N GLY A 152 -7.25 -4.64 1.72
CA GLY A 152 -7.56 -3.30 2.20
C GLY A 152 -7.22 -3.13 3.69
N THR A 153 -7.60 -4.09 4.52
CA THR A 153 -7.30 -4.08 5.96
C THR A 153 -5.80 -4.10 6.20
N ILE A 154 -5.07 -5.06 5.62
CA ILE A 154 -3.63 -5.20 5.83
C ILE A 154 -2.88 -3.99 5.25
N SER A 155 -3.26 -3.53 4.05
CA SER A 155 -2.61 -2.41 3.37
C SER A 155 -2.81 -1.09 4.10
N ALA A 156 -4.03 -0.78 4.57
CA ALA A 156 -4.28 0.43 5.35
C ALA A 156 -3.61 0.37 6.73
N LEU A 157 -3.64 -0.78 7.39
CA LEU A 157 -2.96 -1.02 8.66
C LEU A 157 -1.45 -0.73 8.55
N MET A 158 -0.85 -1.06 7.41
CA MET A 158 0.60 -1.00 7.18
C MET A 158 1.05 0.22 6.37
N GLY A 159 0.12 1.03 5.86
CA GLY A 159 0.42 2.17 5.00
C GLY A 159 1.01 1.81 3.63
N ILE A 160 0.64 0.65 3.06
CA ILE A 160 1.18 0.13 1.80
C ILE A 160 0.14 0.29 0.69
N GLY A 161 0.54 0.77 -0.49
CA GLY A 161 -0.33 0.81 -1.66
C GLY A 161 -0.61 -0.61 -2.14
N GLY A 162 -1.89 -0.98 -2.29
CA GLY A 162 -2.38 -2.35 -2.41
C GLY A 162 -1.68 -3.29 -3.41
N GLY A 163 -0.83 -2.80 -4.32
CA GLY A 163 -0.10 -3.63 -5.27
C GLY A 163 0.85 -4.65 -4.67
N ALA A 164 1.44 -4.41 -3.50
CA ALA A 164 2.31 -5.42 -2.88
C ALA A 164 1.58 -6.75 -2.54
N LEU A 165 0.27 -6.67 -2.27
CA LEU A 165 -0.56 -7.82 -1.91
C LEU A 165 -1.55 -8.20 -3.04
N LEU A 166 -2.15 -7.20 -3.68
CA LEU A 166 -3.16 -7.41 -4.71
C LEU A 166 -2.56 -7.91 -6.02
N VAL A 167 -1.36 -7.47 -6.41
CA VAL A 167 -0.72 -7.98 -7.64
C VAL A 167 -0.48 -9.49 -7.54
N PRO A 168 0.21 -10.02 -6.52
CA PRO A 168 0.39 -11.46 -6.42
C PRO A 168 -0.93 -12.22 -6.27
N ALA A 169 -1.92 -11.65 -5.56
CA ALA A 169 -3.25 -12.25 -5.45
C ALA A 169 -3.97 -12.35 -6.82
N LEU A 170 -3.95 -11.30 -7.63
CA LEU A 170 -4.58 -11.30 -8.96
C LEU A 170 -3.84 -12.20 -9.95
N VAL A 171 -2.50 -12.21 -9.90
CA VAL A 171 -1.68 -13.12 -10.71
C VAL A 171 -1.95 -14.58 -10.35
N TRP A 172 -2.21 -14.89 -9.07
CA TRP A 172 -2.63 -16.22 -8.63
C TRP A 172 -3.94 -16.67 -9.32
N PHE A 173 -4.89 -15.74 -9.51
CA PHE A 173 -6.14 -15.96 -10.23
C PHE A 173 -6.02 -15.85 -11.77
N GLN A 174 -4.81 -15.93 -12.31
CA GLN A 174 -4.50 -15.84 -13.74
C GLN A 174 -4.87 -14.52 -14.42
N VAL A 175 -4.98 -13.43 -13.66
CA VAL A 175 -5.08 -12.10 -14.27
C VAL A 175 -3.73 -11.75 -14.90
N PRO A 176 -3.69 -11.29 -16.17
CA PRO A 176 -2.45 -10.89 -16.83
C PRO A 176 -1.70 -9.85 -15.98
N ILE A 177 -0.38 -10.01 -15.84
CA ILE A 177 0.41 -9.18 -14.90
C ILE A 177 0.27 -7.68 -15.14
N ARG A 178 0.15 -7.25 -16.40
CA ARG A 178 -0.08 -5.83 -16.75
C ARG A 178 -1.43 -5.33 -16.23
N GLN A 179 -2.47 -6.15 -16.32
CA GLN A 179 -3.80 -5.85 -15.79
C GLN A 179 -3.84 -5.92 -14.26
N ALA A 180 -3.13 -6.89 -13.67
CA ALA A 180 -3.00 -7.00 -12.22
C ALA A 180 -2.36 -5.74 -11.61
N ILE A 181 -1.27 -5.26 -12.22
CA ILE A 181 -0.60 -4.00 -11.82
C ILE A 181 -1.53 -2.80 -11.99
N GLY A 182 -2.23 -2.69 -13.13
CA GLY A 182 -3.17 -1.59 -13.38
C GLY A 182 -4.34 -1.56 -12.39
N CYS A 183 -4.96 -2.71 -12.12
CA CYS A 183 -6.04 -2.82 -11.14
C CYS A 183 -5.54 -2.56 -9.71
N ALA A 184 -4.31 -2.97 -9.40
CA ALA A 184 -3.65 -2.68 -8.14
C ALA A 184 -3.37 -1.21 -7.92
N ALA A 185 -2.96 -0.46 -8.95
CA ALA A 185 -2.75 0.98 -8.85
C ALA A 185 -4.04 1.72 -8.47
N VAL A 186 -5.16 1.39 -9.13
CA VAL A 186 -6.48 1.95 -8.80
C VAL A 186 -6.92 1.53 -7.41
N SER A 187 -6.75 0.26 -7.07
CA SER A 187 -7.07 -0.27 -5.75
C SER A 187 -6.24 0.38 -4.64
N GLY A 188 -4.97 0.69 -4.91
CA GLY A 188 -4.09 1.44 -4.02
C GLY A 188 -4.58 2.86 -3.76
N LEU A 189 -5.11 3.53 -4.79
CA LEU A 189 -5.79 4.83 -4.64
C LEU A 189 -7.03 4.71 -3.74
N VAL A 190 -7.85 3.66 -3.89
CA VAL A 190 -9.01 3.40 -3.03
C VAL A 190 -8.57 3.19 -1.57
N ILE A 191 -7.55 2.34 -1.33
CA ILE A 191 -6.98 2.13 0.02
C ILE A 191 -6.55 3.45 0.63
N ALA A 192 -5.83 4.26 -0.14
CA ALA A 192 -5.28 5.52 0.33
C ALA A 192 -6.36 6.54 0.69
N LEU A 193 -7.40 6.68 -0.13
CA LEU A 193 -8.50 7.61 0.13
C LEU A 193 -9.27 7.22 1.39
N PHE A 194 -9.73 5.98 1.47
CA PHE A 194 -10.52 5.50 2.61
C PHE A 194 -9.69 5.33 3.87
N GLY A 195 -8.45 4.85 3.74
CA GLY A 195 -7.51 4.71 4.85
C GLY A 195 -7.11 6.06 5.44
N THR A 196 -6.72 7.03 4.60
CA THR A 196 -6.38 8.39 5.07
C THR A 196 -7.59 9.06 5.74
N GLY A 197 -8.77 8.99 5.11
CA GLY A 197 -10.00 9.53 5.70
C GLY A 197 -10.35 8.90 7.05
N SER A 198 -10.16 7.59 7.17
CA SER A 198 -10.39 6.87 8.43
C SER A 198 -9.35 7.22 9.50
N PHE A 199 -8.07 7.38 9.13
CA PHE A 199 -7.02 7.86 10.06
C PHE A 199 -7.35 9.26 10.59
N ILE A 200 -7.73 10.19 9.72
CA ILE A 200 -8.14 11.55 10.14
C ILE A 200 -9.32 11.50 11.11
N HIS A 201 -10.25 10.56 10.92
CA HIS A 201 -11.38 10.39 11.82
C HIS A 201 -10.99 9.77 13.17
N ALA A 202 -9.98 8.91 13.19
CA ALA A 202 -9.52 8.23 14.40
C ALA A 202 -8.69 9.14 15.33
N GLY A 203 -8.08 10.20 14.81
CA GLY A 203 -7.22 11.15 15.55
C GLY A 203 -5.75 10.94 15.25
#